data_AF-A0A4R0MJY9-F1
#
_entry.id   AF-A0A4R0MJY9-F1
#
_cell.length_a   1.000
_cell.length_b   1.000
_cell.length_c   1.000
_cell.angle_alpha   90.00
_cell.angle_beta   90.00
_cell.angle_gamma   90.00
#
_symmetry.space_group_name_H-M   'P 1'
#
loop_
_entity.id
_entity.type
_entity.pdbx_description
1 polymer ?
#
loop_
_entity_poly.entity_id
_entity_poly.type
_entity_poly.pdbx_seq_one_letter_code
_entity_poly.pdbx_strand_id
1 'polypeptide(L)'
;MQFSFTRFNHLFIKQWKENKKAYLLGLIALPILIGVISLIMAYSTDFSENNQNTVLVFGLLIIGGIFCSTLLGDYAPKPRAIRSLILPTTNLEKLLVAIVYGLIIFPIVYLVIVSPVILLVNYIDFEIFGNLYLTATYTYKNFLEFIFGTTSILSFVLLCSLFYRKFIFIKASLTFVCLIFLLIALNSVITNLTFGNSQPSQYSKEFKKSMGSSEITIEKTKLELTSSGPFSTLEFSNGTPNAFRISQDKNIGLLSFILVLLFMPTMLLACFYRLKEIEL
;
A
#
# COMPACT_ATOMS: atom_id res chain seq x y z
N MET A 1 -28.02 0.70 -20.02
CA MET A 1 -27.51 -0.67 -19.81
C MET A 1 -27.91 -1.12 -18.42
N GLN A 2 -28.76 -2.13 -18.28
CA GLN A 2 -29.20 -2.64 -16.97
C GLN A 2 -28.19 -3.67 -16.45
N PHE A 3 -27.84 -3.58 -15.17
CA PHE A 3 -27.02 -4.58 -14.48
C PHE A 3 -27.81 -5.87 -14.27
N SER A 4 -27.20 -7.04 -14.51
CA SER A 4 -27.83 -8.34 -14.28
C SER A 4 -26.93 -9.22 -13.42
N PHE A 5 -27.44 -9.61 -12.26
CA PHE A 5 -26.73 -10.49 -11.33
C PHE A 5 -26.43 -11.87 -11.95
N THR A 6 -27.33 -12.37 -12.81
CA THR A 6 -27.13 -13.63 -13.52
C THR A 6 -25.89 -13.58 -14.41
N ARG A 7 -25.72 -12.51 -15.20
CA ARG A 7 -24.54 -12.35 -16.07
C ARG A 7 -23.25 -12.19 -15.27
N PHE A 8 -23.32 -11.42 -14.19
CA PHE A 8 -22.21 -11.27 -13.25
C PHE A 8 -21.73 -12.62 -12.70
N ASN A 9 -22.66 -13.49 -12.25
CA ASN A 9 -22.30 -14.81 -11.74
C ASN A 9 -21.66 -15.71 -12.82
N HIS A 10 -22.13 -15.64 -14.07
CA HIS A 10 -21.51 -16.38 -15.17
C HIS A 10 -20.07 -15.91 -15.45
N LEU A 11 -19.82 -14.60 -15.43
CA LEU A 11 -18.47 -14.05 -15.54
C LEU A 11 -17.58 -14.49 -14.37
N PHE A 12 -18.12 -14.49 -13.15
CA PHE A 12 -17.41 -14.93 -11.96
C PHE A 12 -16.96 -16.40 -12.08
N ILE A 13 -17.87 -17.29 -12.49
CA ILE A 13 -17.57 -18.72 -12.70
C ILE A 13 -16.58 -18.91 -13.86
N LYS A 14 -16.70 -18.12 -14.93
CA LYS A 14 -15.78 -18.15 -16.06
C LYS A 14 -14.36 -17.82 -15.60
N GLN A 15 -14.18 -16.72 -14.87
CA GLN A 15 -12.88 -16.29 -14.35
C GLN A 15 -12.21 -17.39 -13.51
N TRP A 16 -12.99 -18.03 -12.64
CA TRP A 16 -12.52 -19.15 -11.82
C TRP A 16 -12.08 -20.35 -12.68
N LYS A 17 -12.92 -20.78 -13.63
CA LYS A 17 -12.64 -21.96 -14.45
C LYS A 17 -11.43 -21.78 -15.35
N GLU A 18 -11.24 -20.59 -15.92
CA GLU A 18 -10.11 -20.28 -16.80
C GLU A 18 -8.79 -20.21 -16.01
N ASN A 19 -8.81 -19.63 -14.81
CA ASN A 19 -7.60 -19.38 -14.03
C ASN A 19 -7.35 -20.38 -12.89
N LYS A 20 -8.19 -21.40 -12.70
CA LYS A 20 -8.11 -22.35 -11.56
C LYS A 20 -6.72 -22.95 -11.37
N LYS A 21 -6.01 -23.28 -12.46
CA LYS A 21 -4.68 -23.89 -12.39
C LYS A 21 -3.64 -22.89 -11.85
N ALA A 22 -3.68 -21.66 -12.34
CA ALA A 22 -2.82 -20.59 -11.87
C ALA A 22 -3.13 -20.24 -10.40
N TYR A 23 -4.41 -20.23 -10.02
CA TYR A 23 -4.82 -19.96 -8.64
C TYR A 23 -4.36 -21.04 -7.68
N LEU A 24 -4.53 -22.32 -8.04
CA LEU A 24 -4.07 -23.44 -7.20
C LEU A 24 -2.55 -23.44 -7.05
N LEU A 25 -1.82 -23.17 -8.13
CA LEU A 25 -0.36 -23.07 -8.09
C LEU A 25 0.10 -21.86 -7.25
N GLY A 26 -0.60 -20.73 -7.36
CA GLY A 26 -0.36 -19.55 -6.51
C GLY A 26 -0.65 -19.83 -5.04
N LEU A 27 -1.71 -20.58 -4.73
CA LEU A 27 -2.11 -20.97 -3.37
C LEU A 27 -1.01 -21.80 -2.69
N ILE A 28 -0.34 -22.68 -3.43
CA ILE A 28 0.78 -23.49 -2.91
C ILE A 28 2.07 -22.68 -2.85
N ALA A 29 2.37 -21.86 -3.87
CA ALA A 29 3.61 -21.10 -3.93
C ALA A 29 3.68 -20.00 -2.86
N LEU A 30 2.54 -19.37 -2.54
CA LEU A 30 2.42 -18.30 -1.55
C LEU A 30 3.01 -18.63 -0.16
N PRO A 31 2.53 -19.67 0.55
CA PRO A 31 3.02 -20.00 1.88
C PRO A 31 4.48 -20.44 1.87
N ILE A 32 4.92 -21.12 0.80
CA ILE A 32 6.31 -21.56 0.65
C ILE A 32 7.23 -20.34 0.53
N LEU A 33 6.91 -19.42 -0.37
CA LEU A 33 7.74 -18.24 -0.61
C LEU A 33 7.82 -17.34 0.62
N ILE A 34 6.67 -17.04 1.26
CA ILE A 34 6.65 -16.22 2.47
C ILE A 34 7.33 -16.95 3.63
N GLY A 35 7.09 -18.26 3.79
CA GLY A 35 7.70 -19.06 4.85
C GLY A 35 9.23 -19.08 4.75
N VAL A 36 9.79 -19.25 3.55
CA VAL A 36 11.25 -19.20 3.33
C VAL A 36 11.82 -17.82 3.67
N ILE A 37 11.19 -16.74 3.21
CA ILE A 37 11.65 -15.37 3.52
C ILE A 37 11.61 -15.11 5.03
N SER A 38 10.52 -15.47 5.69
CA SER A 38 10.36 -15.31 7.14
C SER A 38 11.38 -16.16 7.92
N LEU A 39 11.68 -17.38 7.48
CA LEU A 39 12.68 -18.24 8.12
C LEU A 39 14.09 -17.67 7.99
N ILE A 40 14.45 -17.11 6.83
CA ILE A 40 15.74 -16.42 6.64
C ILE A 40 15.87 -15.23 7.61
N MET A 41 14.79 -14.46 7.81
CA MET A 41 14.78 -13.34 8.77
C MET A 41 14.84 -13.80 10.23
N ALA A 42 14.19 -14.92 10.58
CA ALA A 42 14.30 -15.53 11.90
C ALA A 42 15.74 -15.95 12.19
N TYR A 43 16.40 -16.59 11.21
CA TYR A 43 17.80 -16.98 11.32
C TYR A 43 18.74 -15.78 11.52
N SER A 44 18.45 -14.62 10.90
CA SER A 44 19.26 -13.40 11.08
C SER A 44 18.94 -12.62 12.37
N THR A 45 18.09 -13.14 13.26
CA THR A 45 17.59 -12.47 14.48
C THR A 45 16.80 -11.19 14.24
N ASP A 46 16.41 -10.93 12.98
CA ASP A 46 15.67 -9.73 12.56
C ASP A 46 14.16 -9.96 12.51
N PHE A 47 13.63 -11.03 13.10
CA PHE A 47 12.20 -11.36 13.02
C PHE A 47 11.33 -10.63 14.04
N SER A 48 11.59 -9.34 14.22
CA SER A 48 10.80 -8.45 15.07
C SER A 48 9.36 -8.28 14.55
N GLU A 49 8.44 -7.86 15.42
CA GLU A 49 7.03 -7.57 15.07
C GLU A 49 6.90 -6.62 13.87
N ASN A 50 7.75 -5.59 13.78
CA ASN A 50 7.72 -4.64 12.67
C ASN A 50 8.13 -5.30 11.34
N ASN A 51 9.11 -6.20 11.38
CA ASN A 51 9.56 -6.93 10.19
C ASN A 51 8.55 -7.99 9.77
N GLN A 52 7.87 -8.64 10.71
CA GLN A 52 6.74 -9.55 10.42
C GLN A 52 5.61 -8.81 9.68
N ASN A 53 5.20 -7.64 10.18
CA ASN A 53 4.18 -6.82 9.53
C ASN A 53 4.65 -6.35 8.15
N THR A 54 5.93 -5.97 8.02
CA THR A 54 6.54 -5.57 6.75
C THR A 54 6.45 -6.70 5.74
N VAL A 55 6.88 -7.92 6.08
CA VAL A 55 6.80 -9.09 5.19
C VAL A 55 5.37 -9.37 4.76
N LEU A 56 4.39 -9.29 5.67
CA LEU A 56 2.99 -9.51 5.37
C LEU A 56 2.44 -8.44 4.41
N VAL A 57 2.66 -7.15 4.72
CA VAL A 57 2.19 -6.03 3.87
C VAL A 57 2.84 -6.09 2.50
N PHE A 58 4.18 -6.19 2.43
CA PHE A 58 4.90 -6.23 1.16
C PHE A 58 4.56 -7.48 0.36
N GLY A 59 4.43 -8.64 1.01
CA GLY A 59 3.99 -9.87 0.36
C GLY A 59 2.60 -9.72 -0.27
N LEU A 60 1.65 -9.15 0.46
CA LEU A 60 0.30 -8.87 -0.05
C LEU A 60 0.35 -7.90 -1.24
N LEU A 61 1.14 -6.83 -1.15
CA LEU A 61 1.22 -5.82 -2.21
C LEU A 61 1.89 -6.34 -3.48
N ILE A 62 2.99 -7.09 -3.36
CA ILE A 62 3.72 -7.62 -4.51
C ILE A 62 2.87 -8.70 -5.19
N ILE A 63 2.45 -9.71 -4.43
CA ILE A 63 1.75 -10.86 -5.00
C ILE A 63 0.34 -10.45 -5.42
N GLY A 64 -0.34 -9.63 -4.61
CA GLY A 64 -1.63 -9.06 -4.96
C GLY A 64 -1.54 -8.12 -6.15
N GLY A 65 -0.48 -7.34 -6.27
CA GLY A 65 -0.22 -6.53 -7.45
C GLY A 65 -0.04 -7.38 -8.70
N ILE A 66 0.75 -8.46 -8.64
CA ILE A 66 0.89 -9.41 -9.75
C ILE A 66 -0.48 -10.00 -10.10
N PHE A 67 -1.25 -10.46 -9.11
CA PHE A 67 -2.59 -11.02 -9.31
C PHE A 67 -3.54 -10.02 -9.97
N CYS A 68 -3.67 -8.81 -9.41
CA CYS A 68 -4.50 -7.73 -9.95
C CYS A 68 -4.10 -7.35 -11.38
N SER A 69 -2.79 -7.38 -11.69
CA SER A 69 -2.29 -7.08 -13.03
C SER A 69 -2.75 -8.10 -14.08
N THR A 70 -3.09 -9.33 -13.68
CA THR A 70 -3.61 -10.36 -14.57
C THR A 70 -5.12 -10.29 -14.77
N LEU A 71 -5.88 -9.78 -13.79
CA LEU A 71 -7.35 -9.79 -13.81
C LEU A 71 -7.95 -9.03 -15.00
N LEU A 72 -7.43 -7.83 -15.28
CA LEU A 72 -7.89 -7.02 -16.42
C LEU A 72 -6.92 -7.05 -17.61
N GLY A 73 -5.83 -7.81 -17.51
CA GLY A 73 -4.82 -7.90 -18.56
C GLY A 73 -5.37 -8.46 -19.88
N ASP A 74 -6.44 -9.25 -19.84
CA ASP A 74 -7.07 -9.82 -21.05
C ASP A 74 -7.90 -8.79 -21.84
N TYR A 75 -8.26 -7.65 -21.25
CA TYR A 75 -9.01 -6.58 -21.93
C TYR A 75 -8.10 -5.58 -22.66
N ALA A 76 -6.81 -5.52 -22.32
CA ALA A 76 -5.87 -4.58 -22.93
C ALA A 76 -5.40 -4.94 -24.36
N PRO A 77 -5.16 -6.22 -24.74
CA PRO A 77 -4.67 -6.59 -26.07
C PRO A 77 -5.81 -6.87 -27.07
N LYS A 78 -5.70 -6.26 -28.27
CA LYS A 78 -6.69 -6.35 -29.38
C LYS A 78 -7.30 -7.75 -29.64
N PRO A 79 -6.53 -8.86 -29.77
CA PRO A 79 -7.13 -10.15 -30.14
C PRO A 79 -7.93 -10.82 -29.02
N ARG A 80 -7.53 -10.66 -27.74
CA ARG A 80 -8.27 -11.19 -26.59
C ARG A 80 -9.44 -10.28 -26.22
N ALA A 81 -9.24 -8.97 -26.37
CA ALA A 81 -10.29 -7.98 -26.21
C ALA A 81 -11.49 -8.30 -27.12
N ILE A 82 -11.28 -8.61 -28.41
CA ILE A 82 -12.38 -8.97 -29.33
C ILE A 82 -13.22 -10.13 -28.79
N ARG A 83 -12.60 -11.23 -28.32
CA ARG A 83 -13.33 -12.37 -27.73
C ARG A 83 -14.12 -11.98 -26.49
N SER A 84 -13.59 -11.06 -25.68
CA SER A 84 -14.27 -10.59 -24.49
C SER A 84 -15.32 -9.51 -24.74
N LEU A 85 -15.21 -8.75 -25.83
CA LEU A 85 -16.16 -7.72 -26.25
C LEU A 85 -17.42 -8.33 -26.89
N ILE A 86 -17.30 -9.52 -27.49
CA ILE A 86 -18.44 -10.26 -28.03
C ILE A 86 -19.40 -10.73 -26.93
N LEU A 87 -18.92 -10.87 -25.69
CA LEU A 87 -19.78 -11.26 -24.56
C LEU A 87 -20.70 -10.10 -24.18
N PRO A 88 -22.03 -10.28 -24.17
CA PRO A 88 -23.02 -9.23 -23.88
C PRO A 88 -23.03 -8.90 -22.39
N THR A 89 -21.94 -8.30 -21.92
CA THR A 89 -21.63 -8.02 -20.53
C THR A 89 -21.28 -6.56 -20.39
N THR A 90 -21.78 -5.93 -19.33
CA THR A 90 -21.57 -4.50 -19.11
C THR A 90 -20.18 -4.23 -18.53
N ASN A 91 -19.60 -3.06 -18.80
CA ASN A 91 -18.33 -2.63 -18.19
C ASN A 91 -18.35 -2.68 -16.67
N LEU A 92 -19.50 -2.36 -16.06
CA LEU A 92 -19.67 -2.39 -14.62
C LEU A 92 -19.55 -3.82 -14.09
N GLU A 93 -20.21 -4.80 -14.72
CA GLU A 93 -20.10 -6.21 -14.34
C GLU A 93 -18.64 -6.71 -14.42
N LYS A 94 -17.90 -6.35 -15.48
CA LYS A 94 -16.48 -6.70 -15.65
C LYS A 94 -15.61 -6.10 -14.54
N LEU A 95 -15.78 -4.81 -14.25
CA LEU A 95 -15.04 -4.12 -13.19
C LEU A 95 -15.37 -4.70 -11.81
N LEU A 96 -16.63 -5.03 -11.55
CA LEU A 96 -17.06 -5.61 -10.27
C LEU A 96 -16.44 -6.98 -10.04
N VAL A 97 -16.33 -7.82 -11.08
CA VAL A 97 -15.62 -9.11 -10.98
C VAL A 97 -14.15 -8.87 -10.60
N ALA A 98 -13.48 -7.92 -11.23
CA ALA A 98 -12.08 -7.59 -10.92
C ALA A 98 -11.92 -7.06 -9.48
N ILE A 99 -12.85 -6.21 -9.00
CA ILE A 99 -12.88 -5.72 -7.61
C ILE A 99 -13.06 -6.87 -6.63
N VAL A 100 -14.05 -7.75 -6.86
CA VAL A 100 -14.34 -8.86 -5.95
C VAL A 100 -13.16 -9.83 -5.87
N TYR A 101 -12.56 -10.21 -7.00
CA TYR A 101 -11.40 -11.11 -6.98
C TYR A 101 -10.14 -10.44 -6.42
N GLY A 102 -9.81 -9.24 -6.89
CA GLY A 102 -8.52 -8.60 -6.59
C GLY A 102 -8.48 -7.88 -5.24
N LEU A 103 -9.57 -7.22 -4.85
CA LEU A 103 -9.59 -6.38 -3.64
C LEU A 103 -10.23 -7.06 -2.43
N ILE A 104 -11.07 -8.07 -2.63
CA ILE A 104 -11.81 -8.73 -1.54
C ILE A 104 -11.30 -10.16 -1.35
N ILE A 105 -11.48 -11.03 -2.33
CA ILE A 105 -11.16 -12.46 -2.21
C ILE A 105 -9.66 -12.65 -2.02
N PHE A 106 -8.82 -12.01 -2.82
CA PHE A 106 -7.38 -12.21 -2.76
C PHE A 106 -6.77 -11.84 -1.39
N PRO A 107 -7.00 -10.64 -0.81
CA PRO A 107 -6.47 -10.31 0.51
C PRO A 107 -6.96 -11.24 1.62
N ILE A 108 -8.23 -11.66 1.59
CA ILE A 108 -8.78 -12.60 2.58
C ILE A 108 -8.05 -13.95 2.48
N VAL A 109 -7.94 -14.51 1.28
CA VAL A 109 -7.25 -15.79 1.04
C VAL A 109 -5.77 -15.69 1.42
N TYR A 110 -5.12 -14.58 1.07
CA TYR A 110 -3.73 -14.32 1.45
C TYR A 110 -3.55 -14.34 2.97
N LEU A 111 -4.38 -13.62 3.72
CA LEU A 111 -4.30 -13.59 5.19
C LEU A 111 -4.53 -14.98 5.78
N VAL A 112 -5.56 -15.70 5.32
CA VAL A 112 -5.86 -17.06 5.80
C VAL A 112 -4.69 -18.03 5.60
N ILE A 113 -3.94 -17.89 4.51
CA ILE A 113 -2.82 -18.79 4.18
C ILE A 113 -1.52 -18.35 4.84
N VAL A 114 -1.23 -17.05 4.88
CA VAL A 114 0.07 -16.52 5.33
C VAL A 114 0.12 -16.36 6.85
N SER A 115 -0.98 -16.00 7.51
CA SER A 115 -1.03 -15.91 8.98
C SER A 115 -0.56 -17.18 9.69
N PRO A 116 -1.04 -18.40 9.36
CA PRO A 116 -0.54 -19.62 10.01
C PRO A 116 0.93 -19.91 9.72
N VAL A 117 1.44 -19.52 8.55
CA VAL A 117 2.87 -19.68 8.22
C VAL A 117 3.75 -18.79 9.10
N ILE A 118 3.37 -17.54 9.32
CA ILE A 118 4.09 -16.63 10.20
C ILE A 118 4.06 -17.14 11.65
N LEU A 119 2.92 -17.67 12.11
CA LEU A 119 2.81 -18.29 13.43
C LEU A 119 3.72 -19.51 13.56
N LEU A 120 3.79 -20.35 12.53
CA LEU A 120 4.68 -21.51 12.49
C LEU A 120 6.15 -21.09 12.53
N VAL A 121 6.55 -20.07 11.77
CA VAL A 121 7.92 -19.54 11.79
C VAL A 121 8.27 -18.93 13.13
N ASN A 122 7.35 -18.21 13.77
CA ASN A 122 7.57 -17.67 15.13
C ASN A 122 7.74 -18.80 16.15
N TYR A 123 6.94 -19.86 16.06
CA TYR A 123 7.13 -21.05 16.90
C TYR A 123 8.53 -21.69 16.72
N ILE A 124 8.99 -21.79 15.46
CA ILE A 124 10.35 -22.28 15.16
C ILE A 124 11.41 -21.33 15.74
N ASP A 125 11.23 -20.03 15.61
CA ASP A 125 12.17 -19.01 16.10
C ASP A 125 12.32 -19.06 17.63
N PHE A 126 11.20 -19.22 18.33
CA PHE A 126 11.19 -19.37 19.78
C PHE A 126 11.87 -20.67 20.24
N GLU A 127 11.51 -21.82 19.65
CA GLU A 127 11.97 -23.13 20.13
C GLU A 127 13.42 -23.45 19.70
N ILE A 128 13.81 -23.06 18.48
CA ILE A 128 15.12 -23.44 17.90
C ILE A 128 16.15 -22.33 18.09
N PHE A 129 15.78 -21.07 17.83
CA PHE A 129 16.72 -19.95 17.88
C PHE A 129 16.74 -19.24 19.24
N GLY A 130 15.71 -19.46 20.08
CA GLY A 130 15.62 -18.87 21.42
C GLY A 130 15.33 -17.37 21.42
N ASN A 131 14.86 -16.82 20.29
CA ASN A 131 14.50 -15.41 20.19
C ASN A 131 13.12 -15.17 20.79
N LEU A 132 13.01 -14.17 21.67
CA LEU A 132 11.75 -13.80 22.34
C LEU A 132 11.07 -12.63 21.61
N TYR A 133 10.69 -12.84 20.35
CA TYR A 133 9.85 -11.88 19.63
C TYR A 133 8.38 -12.29 19.71
N LEU A 134 7.60 -11.52 20.47
CA LEU A 134 6.15 -11.67 20.48
C LEU A 134 5.59 -11.53 19.05
N THR A 135 4.67 -12.41 18.69
CA THR A 135 3.90 -12.28 17.45
C THR A 135 3.19 -10.94 17.44
N ALA A 136 3.29 -10.23 16.31
CA ALA A 136 2.55 -9.00 16.09
C ALA A 136 1.04 -9.25 16.21
N THR A 137 0.41 -8.90 17.35
CA THR A 137 -1.04 -8.88 17.42
C THR A 137 -1.53 -7.65 16.69
N TYR A 138 -2.19 -7.82 15.54
CA TYR A 138 -2.85 -6.72 14.84
C TYR A 138 -3.82 -6.01 15.79
N THR A 139 -3.43 -4.84 16.28
CA THR A 139 -4.34 -3.96 17.02
C THR A 139 -5.39 -3.41 16.04
N TYR A 140 -6.66 -3.35 16.47
CA TYR A 140 -7.81 -2.96 15.63
C TYR A 140 -7.59 -1.66 14.82
N LYS A 141 -6.88 -0.67 15.40
CA LYS A 141 -6.57 0.59 14.74
C LYS A 141 -5.67 0.43 13.50
N ASN A 142 -4.68 -0.45 13.59
CA ASN A 142 -3.74 -0.71 12.49
C ASN A 142 -4.39 -1.57 11.39
N PHE A 143 -5.44 -2.32 11.72
CA PHE A 143 -6.11 -3.20 10.75
C PHE A 143 -6.89 -2.41 9.69
N LEU A 144 -7.61 -1.35 10.08
CA LEU A 144 -8.30 -0.50 9.10
C LEU A 144 -7.31 0.23 8.18
N GLU A 145 -6.25 0.81 8.75
CA GLU A 145 -5.19 1.45 7.98
C GLU A 145 -4.53 0.46 7.01
N PHE A 146 -4.31 -0.78 7.46
CA PHE A 146 -3.81 -1.88 6.63
C PHE A 146 -4.75 -2.22 5.48
N ILE A 147 -6.05 -2.42 5.73
CA ILE A 147 -7.02 -2.73 4.68
C ILE A 147 -7.07 -1.58 3.68
N PHE A 148 -7.30 -0.34 4.13
CA PHE A 148 -7.46 0.79 3.22
C PHE A 148 -6.19 1.09 2.43
N GLY A 149 -5.02 1.03 3.07
CA GLY A 149 -3.74 1.23 2.40
C GLY A 149 -3.49 0.19 1.32
N THR A 150 -3.70 -1.09 1.64
CA THR A 150 -3.48 -2.19 0.70
C THR A 150 -4.50 -2.16 -0.44
N THR A 151 -5.78 -1.93 -0.18
CA THR A 151 -6.82 -1.84 -1.22
C THR A 151 -6.63 -0.65 -2.15
N SER A 152 -6.12 0.47 -1.64
CA SER A 152 -5.80 1.66 -2.44
C SER A 152 -4.67 1.39 -3.43
N ILE A 153 -3.60 0.74 -2.98
CA ILE A 153 -2.47 0.37 -3.85
C ILE A 153 -2.92 -0.69 -4.87
N LEU A 154 -3.69 -1.70 -4.46
CA LEU A 154 -4.20 -2.72 -5.38
C LEU A 154 -5.16 -2.14 -6.43
N SER A 155 -5.96 -1.15 -6.06
CA SER A 155 -6.84 -0.42 -6.99
C SER A 155 -6.03 0.38 -8.01
N PHE A 156 -4.91 0.98 -7.60
CA PHE A 156 -3.98 1.63 -8.52
C PHE A 156 -3.35 0.62 -9.50
N VAL A 157 -2.91 -0.56 -9.03
CA VAL A 157 -2.36 -1.60 -9.92
C VAL A 157 -3.41 -2.10 -10.91
N LEU A 158 -4.66 -2.25 -10.45
CA LEU A 158 -5.80 -2.61 -11.29
C LEU A 158 -6.05 -1.54 -12.38
N LEU A 159 -5.91 -0.26 -12.07
CA LEU A 159 -5.94 0.81 -13.08
C LEU A 159 -4.79 0.67 -14.09
N CYS A 160 -3.56 0.50 -13.63
CA CYS A 160 -2.40 0.34 -14.50
C CYS A 160 -2.53 -0.85 -15.45
N SER A 161 -3.25 -1.90 -15.05
CA SER A 161 -3.50 -3.08 -15.88
C SER A 161 -4.33 -2.80 -17.13
N LEU A 162 -5.12 -1.73 -17.14
CA LEU A 162 -5.85 -1.28 -18.32
C LEU A 162 -5.03 -0.37 -19.23
N PHE A 163 -4.04 0.36 -18.68
CA PHE A 163 -3.19 1.27 -19.46
C PHE A 163 -2.07 0.54 -20.20
N TYR A 164 -1.45 -0.46 -19.57
CA TYR A 164 -0.29 -1.15 -20.13
C TYR A 164 -0.69 -2.45 -20.84
N ARG A 165 -0.17 -2.66 -22.06
CA ARG A 165 -0.42 -3.91 -22.83
C ARG A 165 0.57 -5.04 -22.56
N LYS A 166 1.82 -4.69 -22.24
CA LYS A 166 2.92 -5.62 -22.01
C LYS A 166 3.69 -5.18 -20.77
N PHE A 167 4.16 -6.16 -19.99
CA PHE A 167 4.90 -5.94 -18.75
C PHE A 167 4.15 -5.04 -17.77
N ILE A 168 2.87 -5.35 -17.56
CA ILE A 168 1.94 -4.54 -16.77
C ILE A 168 2.50 -4.26 -15.39
N PHE A 169 2.91 -5.32 -14.67
CA PHE A 169 3.42 -5.21 -13.31
C PHE A 169 4.68 -4.32 -13.23
N ILE A 170 5.65 -4.51 -14.14
CA ILE A 170 6.90 -3.74 -14.15
C ILE A 170 6.62 -2.25 -14.40
N LYS A 171 5.76 -1.94 -15.37
CA LYS A 171 5.41 -0.55 -15.68
C LYS A 171 4.58 0.10 -14.57
N ALA A 172 3.63 -0.63 -13.99
CA ALA A 172 2.85 -0.16 -12.85
C ALA A 172 3.75 0.18 -11.65
N SER A 173 4.70 -0.70 -11.33
CA SER A 173 5.69 -0.46 -10.26
C SER A 173 6.56 0.76 -10.56
N LEU A 174 7.05 0.91 -11.80
CA LEU A 174 7.87 2.06 -12.19
C LEU A 174 7.08 3.38 -12.08
N THR A 175 5.83 3.38 -12.53
CA THR A 175 4.94 4.55 -12.42
C THR A 175 4.61 4.87 -10.98
N PHE A 176 4.42 3.87 -10.13
CA PHE A 176 4.20 4.06 -8.70
C PHE A 176 5.41 4.70 -8.01
N VAL A 177 6.63 4.19 -8.28
CA VAL A 177 7.88 4.77 -7.75
C VAL A 177 8.07 6.21 -8.24
N CYS A 178 7.82 6.48 -9.52
CA CYS A 178 7.90 7.83 -10.08
C CYS A 178 6.88 8.78 -9.43
N LEU A 179 5.66 8.30 -9.16
CA LEU A 179 4.62 9.07 -8.49
C LEU A 179 4.98 9.39 -7.04
N ILE A 180 5.53 8.42 -6.29
CA ILE A 180 6.02 8.66 -4.92
C ILE A 180 7.15 9.69 -4.93
N PHE A 181 8.13 9.54 -5.83
CA PHE A 181 9.24 10.48 -5.94
C PHE A 181 8.74 11.90 -6.25
N LEU A 182 7.80 12.03 -7.18
CA LEU A 182 7.17 13.30 -7.53
C LEU A 182 6.39 13.89 -6.34
N LEU A 183 5.67 13.09 -5.57
CA LEU A 183 4.98 13.55 -4.36
C LEU A 183 5.96 14.04 -3.29
N ILE A 184 7.08 13.34 -3.07
CA ILE A 184 8.10 13.76 -2.11
C ILE A 184 8.74 15.08 -2.57
N ALA A 185 9.10 15.19 -3.85
CA ALA A 185 9.67 16.41 -4.42
C ALA A 185 8.71 17.60 -4.33
N LEU A 186 7.44 17.41 -4.71
CA LEU A 186 6.41 18.43 -4.57
C LEU A 186 6.19 18.82 -3.11
N ASN A 187 6.15 17.85 -2.20
CA ASN A 187 6.00 18.12 -0.76
C ASN A 187 7.14 19.00 -0.26
N SER A 188 8.40 18.65 -0.59
CA SER A 188 9.57 19.44 -0.21
C SER A 188 9.46 20.88 -0.72
N VAL A 189 9.11 21.07 -2.01
CA VAL A 189 8.91 22.39 -2.61
C VAL A 189 7.80 23.18 -1.89
N ILE A 190 6.63 22.57 -1.68
CA ILE A 190 5.50 23.23 -1.00
C ILE A 190 5.88 23.60 0.43
N THR A 191 6.58 22.72 1.16
CA THR A 191 7.00 23.01 2.54
C THR A 191 8.04 24.10 2.60
N ASN A 192 8.99 24.16 1.67
CA ASN A 192 9.99 25.22 1.62
C ASN A 192 9.35 26.57 1.26
N LEU A 193 8.41 26.60 0.33
CA LEU A 193 7.67 27.82 -0.03
C LEU A 193 6.80 28.33 1.12
N THR A 194 6.17 27.42 1.89
CA THR A 194 5.23 27.80 2.95
C THR A 194 5.92 28.10 4.27
N PHE A 195 6.89 27.27 4.66
CA PHE A 195 7.50 27.25 5.99
C PHE A 195 8.99 27.60 6.00
N GLY A 196 9.64 27.79 4.85
CA GLY A 196 11.08 28.06 4.77
C GLY A 196 11.53 29.32 5.54
N ASN A 197 10.61 30.25 5.78
CA ASN A 197 10.85 31.47 6.56
C ASN A 197 10.17 31.46 7.93
N SER A 198 9.48 30.38 8.30
CA SER A 198 8.72 30.31 9.56
C SER A 198 9.61 29.86 10.71
N GLN A 199 9.60 30.60 11.82
CA GLN A 199 10.19 30.17 13.09
C GLN A 199 9.08 29.64 14.02
N PRO A 200 9.37 28.61 14.84
CA PRO A 200 8.38 28.10 15.80
C PRO A 200 8.04 29.20 16.82
N SER A 201 6.75 29.55 16.91
CA SER A 201 6.27 30.63 17.78
C SER A 201 6.12 30.22 19.25
N GLN A 202 6.07 28.91 19.53
CA GLN A 202 5.93 28.37 20.88
C GLN A 202 6.80 27.12 21.07
N TYR A 203 7.60 27.14 22.12
CA TYR A 203 8.38 25.99 22.58
C TYR A 203 7.66 25.29 23.73
N SER A 204 7.69 23.95 23.77
CA SER A 204 7.07 23.18 24.85
C SER A 204 7.70 23.52 26.21
N LYS A 205 6.94 23.38 27.31
CA LYS A 205 7.49 23.62 28.66
C LYS A 205 8.66 22.70 29.00
N GLU A 206 8.64 21.47 28.47
CA GLU A 206 9.74 20.52 28.58
C GLU A 206 11.00 21.00 27.85
N PHE A 207 10.85 21.64 26.69
CA PHE A 207 11.95 22.26 25.95
C PHE A 207 12.58 23.42 26.73
N LYS A 208 11.76 24.30 27.32
CA LYS A 208 12.28 25.38 28.21
C LYS A 208 13.02 24.82 29.43
N LYS A 209 12.61 23.66 29.92
CA LYS A 209 13.20 22.99 31.09
C LYS A 209 14.49 22.23 30.75
N SER A 210 14.58 21.60 29.58
CA SER A 210 15.80 20.93 29.10
C SER A 210 16.88 21.92 28.65
N MET A 211 16.48 23.14 28.28
CA MET A 211 17.39 24.28 28.00
C MET A 211 17.85 25.05 29.24
N GLY A 212 17.72 24.49 30.46
CA GLY A 212 18.04 25.16 31.71
C GLY A 212 19.35 25.99 31.66
N SER A 213 19.21 27.29 31.93
CA SER A 213 20.24 28.32 32.20
C SER A 213 20.88 29.11 31.05
N SER A 214 20.55 28.88 29.78
CA SER A 214 21.08 29.70 28.65
C SER A 214 19.98 30.40 27.86
N GLU A 215 19.21 31.26 28.53
CA GLU A 215 18.15 32.10 27.92
C GLU A 215 18.67 33.10 26.85
N ILE A 216 19.99 33.32 26.75
CA ILE A 216 20.55 34.48 26.02
C ILE A 216 20.90 34.18 24.55
N THR A 217 20.90 32.92 24.08
CA THR A 217 21.39 32.59 22.71
C THR A 217 20.35 32.01 21.75
N ILE A 218 19.06 32.03 22.10
CA ILE A 218 18.00 31.49 21.22
C ILE A 218 17.62 32.48 20.12
N GLU A 219 17.81 33.79 20.33
CA GLU A 219 17.37 34.84 19.40
C GLU A 219 18.10 34.85 18.04
N LYS A 220 19.19 34.09 17.87
CA LYS A 220 20.03 34.14 16.64
C LYS A 220 20.19 32.82 15.89
N THR A 221 19.78 31.69 16.45
CA THR A 221 19.96 30.40 15.77
C THR A 221 18.82 30.14 14.81
N LYS A 222 19.07 30.39 13.52
CA LYS A 222 18.14 30.11 12.43
C LYS A 222 17.99 28.61 12.27
N LEU A 223 16.83 28.08 12.68
CA LEU A 223 16.46 26.69 12.42
C LEU A 223 16.17 26.51 10.93
N GLU A 224 16.85 25.57 10.29
CA GLU A 224 16.59 25.17 8.91
C GLU A 224 15.71 23.93 8.89
N LEU A 225 14.74 23.91 7.97
CA LEU A 225 13.91 22.73 7.72
C LEU A 225 14.78 21.68 7.04
N THR A 226 15.11 20.60 7.76
CA THR A 226 16.00 19.55 7.23
C THR A 226 15.23 18.42 6.58
N SER A 227 14.03 18.11 7.08
CA SER A 227 13.21 17.07 6.46
C SER A 227 11.70 17.36 6.63
N SER A 228 10.96 17.03 5.58
CA SER A 228 9.50 17.07 5.56
C SER A 228 9.01 15.86 4.77
N GLY A 229 8.78 14.74 5.45
CA GLY A 229 8.09 13.63 4.83
C GLY A 229 6.63 14.05 4.53
N PRO A 230 6.03 13.60 3.42
CA PRO A 230 4.65 13.90 3.09
C PRO A 230 3.74 13.40 4.20
N PHE A 231 2.88 14.30 4.72
CA PHE A 231 2.03 14.01 5.87
C PHE A 231 2.78 13.42 7.06
N SER A 232 4.04 13.82 7.30
CA SER A 232 4.82 13.42 8.47
C SER A 232 5.22 14.61 9.36
N THR A 233 6.02 14.34 10.39
CA THR A 233 6.59 15.36 11.28
C THR A 233 7.56 16.26 10.52
N LEU A 234 7.45 17.57 10.71
CA LEU A 234 8.46 18.51 10.22
C LEU A 234 9.69 18.43 11.12
N GLU A 235 10.87 18.28 10.52
CA GLU A 235 12.14 18.26 11.23
C GLU A 235 12.91 19.56 10.97
N PHE A 236 13.25 20.24 12.06
CA PHE A 236 14.08 21.43 12.05
C PHE A 236 15.44 21.11 12.68
N SER A 237 16.53 21.51 12.07
CA SER A 237 17.86 21.42 12.68
C SER A 237 18.56 22.77 12.66
N ASN A 238 19.40 22.97 13.67
CA ASN A 238 20.31 24.11 13.78
C ASN A 238 21.73 23.75 13.31
N GLY A 239 21.87 22.77 12.40
CA GLY A 239 23.16 22.18 12.03
C GLY A 239 23.76 21.24 13.09
N THR A 240 23.01 20.94 14.16
CA THR A 240 23.38 19.93 15.16
C THR A 240 22.73 18.58 14.82
N PRO A 241 23.30 17.44 15.24
CA PRO A 241 22.72 16.12 14.97
C PRO A 241 21.34 15.90 15.61
N ASN A 242 20.94 16.77 16.54
CA ASN A 242 19.65 16.71 17.18
C ASN A 242 18.63 17.54 16.36
N ALA A 243 17.81 16.84 15.58
CA ALA A 243 16.68 17.45 14.87
C ALA A 243 15.47 17.59 15.79
N PHE A 244 14.84 18.75 15.75
CA PHE A 244 13.60 19.05 16.45
C PHE A 244 12.42 18.59 15.60
N ARG A 245 11.55 17.75 16.17
CA ARG A 245 10.39 17.20 15.49
C ARG A 245 9.13 17.91 15.95
N ILE A 246 8.40 18.51 15.02
CA ILE A 246 7.03 18.95 15.30
C ILE A 246 6.12 17.75 15.09
N SER A 247 5.62 17.20 16.20
CA SER A 247 4.62 16.13 16.17
C SER A 247 3.35 16.65 15.52
N GLN A 248 2.81 15.90 14.56
CA GLN A 248 1.57 16.29 13.90
C GLN A 248 0.40 16.36 14.87
N ASP A 249 -0.44 17.37 14.67
CA ASP A 249 -1.76 17.40 15.28
C ASP A 249 -2.59 16.20 14.78
N LYS A 250 -3.43 15.64 15.65
CA LYS A 250 -4.29 14.49 15.34
C LYS A 250 -5.17 14.75 14.10
N ASN A 251 -5.52 16.01 13.85
CA ASN A 251 -6.31 16.44 12.71
C ASN A 251 -5.61 16.20 11.36
N ILE A 252 -4.28 16.30 11.30
CA ILE A 252 -3.50 16.08 10.07
C ILE A 252 -3.48 14.59 9.70
N GLY A 253 -3.36 13.71 10.70
CA GLY A 253 -3.46 12.25 10.48
C GLY A 253 -4.83 11.81 9.98
N LEU A 254 -5.90 12.50 10.39
CA LEU A 254 -7.25 12.26 9.88
C LEU A 254 -7.37 12.69 8.41
N LEU A 255 -6.72 13.79 8.01
CA LEU A 255 -6.72 14.27 6.63
C LEU A 255 -6.00 13.29 5.69
N SER A 256 -4.83 12.77 6.07
CA SER A 256 -4.13 11.77 5.27
C SER A 256 -4.95 10.49 5.11
N PHE A 257 -5.64 10.05 6.16
CA PHE A 257 -6.59 8.94 6.09
C PHE A 257 -7.74 9.20 5.11
N ILE A 258 -8.38 10.37 5.17
CA ILE A 258 -9.44 10.75 4.22
C ILE A 258 -8.92 10.76 2.78
N LEU A 259 -7.71 11.26 2.56
CA LEU A 259 -7.12 11.32 1.23
C LEU A 259 -6.89 9.91 0.66
N VAL A 260 -6.38 8.98 1.48
CA VAL A 260 -6.25 7.56 1.11
C VAL A 260 -7.62 6.94 0.84
N LEU A 261 -8.64 7.26 1.64
CA LEU A 261 -10.00 6.78 1.46
C LEU A 261 -10.63 7.25 0.14
N LEU A 262 -10.35 8.48 -0.29
CA LEU A 262 -10.82 9.04 -1.57
C LEU A 262 -10.00 8.54 -2.78
N PHE A 263 -8.76 8.12 -2.55
CA PHE A 263 -7.89 7.62 -3.61
C PHE A 263 -8.41 6.30 -4.22
N MET A 264 -8.93 5.38 -3.40
CA MET A 264 -9.50 4.12 -3.89
C MET A 264 -10.67 4.30 -4.88
N PRO A 265 -11.77 5.03 -4.54
CA PRO A 265 -12.90 5.18 -5.45
C PRO A 265 -12.56 5.99 -6.71
N THR A 266 -11.63 6.96 -6.62
CA THR A 266 -11.20 7.72 -7.80
C THR A 266 -10.44 6.85 -8.80
N MET A 267 -9.57 5.95 -8.32
CA MET A 267 -8.87 4.98 -9.18
C MET A 267 -9.84 3.97 -9.82
N LEU A 268 -10.85 3.49 -9.07
CA LEU A 268 -11.87 2.59 -9.61
C LEU A 268 -12.78 3.28 -10.63
N LEU A 269 -13.12 4.54 -10.41
CA LEU A 269 -13.89 5.35 -11.36
C LEU A 269 -13.07 5.60 -12.63
N ALA A 270 -11.78 5.89 -12.52
CA ALA A 270 -10.88 5.97 -13.66
C ALA A 270 -10.81 4.64 -14.45
N CYS A 271 -10.80 3.49 -13.75
CA CYS A 271 -10.88 2.18 -14.40
C CYS A 271 -12.17 2.02 -15.20
N PHE A 272 -13.30 2.42 -14.62
CA PHE A 272 -14.59 2.35 -15.28
C PHE A 272 -14.64 3.18 -16.57
N TYR A 273 -14.16 4.41 -16.53
CA TYR A 273 -14.10 5.27 -17.72
C TYR A 273 -13.17 4.69 -18.78
N ARG A 274 -12.02 4.15 -18.38
CA ARG A 274 -11.08 3.54 -19.31
C ARG A 274 -11.65 2.29 -19.98
N LEU A 275 -12.36 1.43 -19.24
CA LEU A 275 -13.07 0.30 -19.82
C LEU A 275 -14.11 0.75 -20.84
N LYS A 276 -14.87 1.80 -20.54
CA LYS A 276 -15.85 2.37 -21.47
C LYS A 276 -15.21 2.90 -22.76
N GLU A 277 -14.04 3.51 -22.67
CA GLU A 277 -13.28 3.99 -23.83
C GLU A 277 -12.79 2.85 -24.73
N ILE A 278 -12.44 1.70 -24.16
CA ILE A 278 -11.97 0.52 -24.91
C ILE A 278 -13.10 -0.15 -25.71
N GLU A 279 -14.36 0.02 -25.29
CA GLU A 279 -15.53 -0.56 -25.97
C GLU A 279 -16.06 0.30 -27.13
N LEU A 280 -15.67 1.58 -27.22
CA LEU A 280 -16.05 2.50 -28.29
C LEU A 280 -15.15 2.34 -29.52
#